data_AF-A0A9D4KMZ1-F1
#
_entry.id   AF-A0A9D4KMZ1-F1
#
_cell.length_a   1.000
_cell.length_b   1.000
_cell.length_c   1.000
_cell.angle_alpha   90.00
_cell.angle_beta   90.00
_cell.angle_gamma   90.00
#
_symmetry.space_group_name_H-M   'P 1'
#
loop_
_entity.id
_entity.type
_entity.pdbx_description
1 polymer ?
#
loop_
_entity_poly.entity_id
_entity_poly.type
_entity_poly.pdbx_seq_one_letter_code
_entity_poly.pdbx_strand_id
1 'polypeptide(L)' 'MRVVGNVDLLVPIGNECFDASFVVFDIEADGILGQDFLRANVDSINYKRSCLMMGGDVVPLWTGGHALHICRVE' A
#
# COMPACT_ATOMS: atom_id res chain seq x y z
N MET A 1 -0.19 18.36 11.05
CA MET A 1 -0.29 16.89 11.13
C MET A 1 -0.55 16.50 12.57
N ARG A 2 -1.78 16.07 12.88
CA ARG A 2 -2.19 15.64 14.22
C ARG A 2 -2.48 14.14 14.17
N VAL A 3 -1.91 13.38 15.11
CA VAL A 3 -2.26 11.97 15.31
C VAL A 3 -3.65 11.90 15.91
N VAL A 4 -4.54 11.12 15.30
CA VAL A 4 -5.92 10.90 15.76
C VAL A 4 -6.04 9.58 16.51
N GLY A 5 -5.23 8.58 16.16
CA GLY A 5 -5.23 7.27 16.80
C GLY A 5 -4.41 6.26 16.01
N ASN A 6 -4.60 4.97 16.31
CA ASN A 6 -4.03 3.84 15.57
C ASN A 6 -5.13 2.85 15.21
N VAL A 7 -4.95 2.10 14.13
CA VAL A 7 -5.86 1.04 13.70
C VAL A 7 -5.06 -0.13 13.12
N ASP A 8 -5.46 -1.35 13.43
CA ASP A 8 -4.93 -2.56 12.81
C ASP A 8 -5.89 -3.01 11.71
N LEU A 9 -5.38 -3.18 10.50
CA LEU A 9 -6.16 -3.53 9.32
C LEU A 9 -5.52 -4.69 8.57
N LEU A 10 -6.36 -5.54 7.99
CA LEU A 10 -5.94 -6.52 7.01
C LEU A 10 -5.95 -5.87 5.63
N VAL A 11 -4.79 -5.75 4.99
CA VAL A 11 -4.63 -5.05 3.72
C VAL A 11 -4.43 -6.07 2.60
N PRO A 12 -5.38 -6.22 1.67
CA PRO A 12 -5.20 -7.07 0.50
C PRO A 12 -4.28 -6.35 -0.52
N ILE A 13 -3.20 -7.01 -0.94
CA ILE A 13 -2.30 -6.52 -1.99
C ILE A 13 -1.94 -7.68 -2.91
N GLY A 14 -2.29 -7.57 -4.19
CA GLY A 14 -2.14 -8.68 -5.13
C GLY A 14 -3.03 -9.85 -4.72
N ASN A 15 -2.44 -11.03 -4.60
CA ASN A 15 -3.11 -12.25 -4.16
C ASN A 15 -2.91 -12.58 -2.67
N GLU A 16 -2.32 -11.67 -1.90
CA GLU A 16 -1.99 -11.85 -0.49
C GLU A 16 -2.69 -10.81 0.39
N CYS A 17 -2.84 -11.15 1.68
CA CYS A 17 -3.39 -10.25 2.69
C CYS A 17 -2.36 -10.04 3.79
N PHE A 18 -2.20 -8.80 4.24
CA PHE A 18 -1.19 -8.41 5.21
C PHE A 18 -1.81 -7.76 6.44
N ASP A 19 -1.49 -8.25 7.63
CA ASP A 19 -1.82 -7.57 8.88
C ASP A 19 -0.90 -6.35 9.03
N ALA A 20 -1.47 -5.14 9.04
CA ALA A 20 -0.73 -3.90 9.12
C ALA A 20 -1.34 -2.93 10.14
N SER A 21 -0.48 -2.36 10.98
CA SER A 21 -0.83 -1.30 11.92
C SER A 21 -0.62 0.08 11.29
N PHE A 22 -1.66 0.90 11.29
CA PHE A 22 -1.63 2.26 10.76
C PHE A 22 -1.78 3.29 11.88
N VAL A 23 -1.00 4.37 11.76
CA VAL A 23 -1.22 5.58 12.55
C VAL A 23 -2.15 6.49 11.77
N VAL A 24 -3.27 6.87 12.38
CA VAL A 24 -4.29 7.72 11.76
C VAL A 24 -3.87 9.18 11.88
N PHE A 25 -3.71 9.83 10.74
CA PHE A 25 -3.41 11.26 10.64
C PHE A 25 -4.46 11.97 9.80
N ASP A 26 -4.67 13.25 10.13
CA ASP A 26 -5.40 14.16 9.25
C ASP A 26 -4.47 14.63 8.11
N ILE A 27 -4.54 13.93 6.97
CA ILE A 27 -3.74 14.15 5.75
C ILE A 27 -4.61 13.98 4.50
N GLU A 28 -4.15 14.50 3.36
CA GLU A 28 -4.85 14.43 2.06
C GLU A 28 -4.70 13.07 1.34
N ALA A 29 -4.18 12.04 2.02
CA ALA A 29 -4.00 10.71 1.47
C ALA A 29 -4.83 9.69 2.26
N ASP A 30 -5.48 8.76 1.55
CA ASP A 30 -6.30 7.71 2.18
C ASP A 30 -5.44 6.72 2.98
N GLY A 31 -4.20 6.49 2.55
CA GLY A 31 -3.27 5.59 3.22
C GLY A 31 -1.87 5.66 2.63
N ILE A 32 -0.88 5.40 3.48
CA ILE A 32 0.53 5.33 3.08
C ILE A 32 1.10 4.04 3.65
N LEU A 33 1.60 3.17 2.78
CA LEU A 33 2.43 2.04 3.19
C LEU A 33 3.86 2.53 3.39
N GLY A 34 4.32 2.43 4.64
CA GLY A 34 5.63 2.90 5.05
C GLY A 34 6.78 2.05 4.52
N GLN A 35 8.01 2.53 4.73
CA GLN A 35 9.20 1.77 4.37
C GLN A 35 9.35 0.46 5.16
N ASP A 36 8.83 0.42 6.38
CA ASP A 36 8.74 -0.77 7.21
C ASP A 36 7.94 -1.88 6.52
N PHE A 37 6.74 -1.55 6.03
CA PHE A 37 5.93 -2.49 5.25
C PHE A 37 6.66 -2.94 3.98
N LEU A 38 7.22 -2.00 3.23
CA LEU A 38 7.92 -2.30 1.98
C LEU A 38 9.14 -3.20 2.22
N ARG A 39 9.94 -2.95 3.27
CA ARG A 39 11.12 -3.77 3.57
C ARG A 39 10.78 -5.19 4.03
N ALA A 40 9.63 -5.35 4.69
CA ALA A 40 9.21 -6.65 5.20
C ALA A 40 8.59 -7.53 4.10
N ASN A 41 7.84 -6.92 3.16
CA ASN A 41 6.97 -7.68 2.25
C ASN A 41 7.28 -7.48 0.75
N VAL A 42 8.11 -6.51 0.38
CA VAL A 42 8.46 -6.22 -1.02
C VAL A 42 9.91 -6.61 -1.29
N ASP A 43 10.10 -7.56 -2.21
CA ASP A 43 11.43 -8.00 -2.63
C ASP A 43 12.12 -6.93 -3.49
N SER A 44 11.37 -6.32 -4.41
CA SER A 44 11.90 -5.25 -5.26
C SER A 44 10.82 -4.36 -5.87
N ILE A 45 11.21 -3.12 -6.19
CA ILE A 45 10.38 -2.15 -6.90
C ILE A 45 10.93 -1.98 -8.32
N ASN A 46 10.15 -2.37 -9.33
CA ASN A 46 10.54 -2.23 -10.73
C ASN A 46 9.90 -0.97 -11.34
N TYR A 47 10.63 0.14 -11.29
CA TYR A 47 10.17 1.42 -11.85
C TYR A 47 9.99 1.39 -13.37
N LYS A 48 10.77 0.56 -14.10
CA LYS A 48 10.65 0.46 -15.56
C LYS A 48 9.35 -0.21 -15.99
N ARG A 49 8.89 -1.21 -15.22
CA ARG A 49 7.62 -1.92 -15.45
C ARG A 49 6.46 -1.36 -14.64
N SER A 50 6.72 -0.40 -13.75
CA SER A 50 5.75 0.13 -12.79
C SER A 50 5.06 -0.99 -12.01
N CYS A 51 5.83 -1.82 -11.29
CA CYS A 51 5.29 -2.89 -10.46
C CYS A 51 6.15 -3.15 -9.20
N LEU A 52 5.52 -3.70 -8.17
CA LEU A 52 6.15 -4.30 -7.00
C LEU A 52 6.29 -5.81 -7.24
N MET A 53 7.42 -6.37 -6.82
CA MET A 53 7.64 -7.81 -6.75
C MET A 53 7.53 -8.21 -5.29
N MET A 54 6.59 -9.10 -4.97
CA MET A 54 6.29 -9.54 -3.60
C MET A 54 6.18 -11.05 -3.62
N GLY A 55 7.25 -11.75 -3.23
CA GLY A 55 7.37 -13.20 -3.33
C GLY A 55 7.21 -13.68 -4.78
N GLY A 56 6.16 -14.46 -5.02
CA GLY A 56 5.80 -14.97 -6.35
C GLY A 56 4.90 -14.04 -7.17
N ASP A 57 4.42 -12.94 -6.58
CA ASP A 57 3.42 -12.06 -7.19
C ASP A 57 4.02 -10.78 -7.79
N VAL A 58 3.32 -10.24 -8.77
CA VAL A 58 3.66 -8.99 -9.47
C VAL A 58 2.50 -8.02 -9.33
N VAL A 59 2.65 -7.04 -8.44
CA VAL A 59 1.61 -6.07 -8.13
C VAL A 59 1.85 -4.80 -8.96
N PRO A 60 0.97 -4.44 -9.92
CA PRO A 60 1.14 -3.23 -10.71
C PRO A 60 1.05 -1.97 -9.84
N LEU A 61 1.99 -1.04 -10.04
CA LEU A 61 1.89 0.30 -9.47
C LEU A 61 0.87 1.10 -10.27
N TRP A 62 0.09 1.90 -9.57
CA TRP A 62 -0.81 2.84 -10.23
C TRP A 62 0.00 3.95 -10.91
N THR A 63 -0.24 4.17 -12.21
CA THR A 63 0.47 5.15 -13.05
C THR A 63 -0.37 6.39 -13.39
N GLY A 64 -1.45 6.66 -12.65
CA GLY A 64 -2.21 7.91 -12.78
C GLY A 64 -3.32 7.91 -13.84
N GLY A 65 -3.80 6.73 -14.28
CA GLY A 65 -4.96 6.66 -15.17
C GLY A 65 -6.26 7.07 -14.47
N HIS A 66 -6.96 8.08 -15.02
CA HIS A 66 -8.19 8.70 -14.50
C HIS A 66 -9.39 7.75 -14.24
N ALA A 67 -9.31 6.47 -14.59
CA ALA A 67 -10.44 5.54 -14.52
C ALA A 67 -10.62 4.84 -13.15
N LEU A 68 -9.61 4.84 -12.28
CA LEU A 68 -9.60 4.05 -11.04
C LEU A 68 -9.16 4.93 -9.87
N HIS A 69 -10.05 5.82 -9.47
CA HIS A 69 -9.83 6.80 -8.39
C HIS A 69 -9.95 6.22 -6.98
N ILE A 70 -9.76 4.92 -6.76
CA ILE A 70 -9.90 4.38 -5.41
C ILE A 70 -9.01 3.14 -5.25
N CYS A 71 -7.93 3.27 -4.48
CA CYS A 71 -7.43 2.14 -3.70
C CYS A 71 -8.43 1.99 -2.55
N ARG A 72 -9.59 1.40 -2.84
CA ARG A 72 -10.66 1.22 -1.87
C ARG A 72 -10.23 0.03 -1.02
N VAL A 73 -9.74 0.31 0.18
CA VAL A 73 -9.78 -0.68 1.25
C VAL A 73 -11.26 -0.82 1.58
N GLU A 74 -11.94 -1.77 0.95
CA GLU A 74 -13.27 -2.21 1.41
C GLU A 74 -13.14 -3.01 2.70
#